data_AF-A0A973BXR8-F1
#
_entry.id   AF-A0A973BXR8-F1
#
_cell.length_a   1.000
_cell.length_b   1.000
_cell.length_c   1.000
_cell.angle_alpha   90.00
_cell.angle_beta   90.00
_cell.angle_gamma   90.00
#
_symmetry.space_group_name_H-M   'P 1'
#
loop_
_entity.id
_entity.type
_entity.pdbx_description
1 polymer ?
#
loop_
_entity_poly.entity_id
_entity_poly.type
_entity_poly.pdbx_seq_one_letter_code
_entity_poly.pdbx_strand_id
1 'polypeptide(L)'
;MKNWVFALVALLALVGCEQQTTNTLKESEIMSLDQQLLPNSEWQLSRSVIELSFCRDRVNEDLLASESELRGWRGSGEPTAFPPYRDEGLEKLAELLSDQQRLLWQKEGNISAQRYHVAMPANVSKGELEDAVFPLVAFLSSSEQVCHVAVDDSY
;
A
#
# COMPACT_ATOMS: atom_id res chain seq x y z
N MET A 1 46.54 39.75 -1.28
CA MET A 1 45.11 39.70 -1.69
C MET A 1 44.93 38.52 -2.63
N LYS A 2 43.77 37.85 -2.55
CA LYS A 2 43.28 36.82 -3.49
C LYS A 2 43.96 35.45 -3.41
N ASN A 3 43.43 34.61 -2.52
CA ASN A 3 43.21 33.17 -2.81
C ASN A 3 42.33 32.46 -1.76
N TRP A 4 41.75 33.19 -0.81
CA TRP A 4 40.89 32.65 0.25
C TRP A 4 39.39 32.56 -0.09
N VAL A 5 39.00 32.76 -1.36
CA VAL A 5 37.57 32.81 -1.75
C VAL A 5 37.08 31.47 -2.34
N PHE A 6 37.99 30.61 -2.81
CA PHE A 6 37.59 29.36 -3.48
C PHE A 6 37.30 28.18 -2.53
N ALA A 7 37.63 28.29 -1.24
CA ALA A 7 37.41 27.20 -0.30
C ALA A 7 36.00 27.18 0.33
N LEU A 8 35.23 28.26 0.21
CA LEU A 8 33.95 28.40 0.93
C LEU A 8 32.71 27.93 0.14
N VAL A 9 32.84 27.75 -1.19
CA VAL A 9 31.70 27.39 -2.05
C VAL A 9 31.50 25.87 -2.17
N ALA A 10 32.52 25.07 -1.87
CA ALA A 10 32.44 23.60 -1.94
C ALA A 10 31.71 22.96 -0.74
N LEU A 11 31.50 23.69 0.36
CA LEU A 11 30.91 23.13 1.59
C LEU A 11 29.38 23.24 1.66
N LEU A 12 28.74 23.98 0.75
CA LEU A 12 27.29 24.19 0.72
C LEU A 12 26.54 23.20 -0.18
N ALA A 13 27.23 22.27 -0.84
CA ALA A 13 26.64 21.28 -1.73
C ALA A 13 26.23 19.95 -1.04
N LEU A 14 26.30 19.88 0.30
CA LEU A 14 25.99 18.66 1.07
C LEU A 14 24.64 18.70 1.80
N VAL A 15 23.84 19.75 1.62
CA VAL A 15 22.48 19.82 2.18
C VAL A 15 21.47 19.59 1.07
N GLY A 16 21.22 18.32 0.77
CA GLY A 16 20.26 17.93 -0.26
C GLY A 16 20.15 16.43 -0.48
N CYS A 17 20.31 15.61 0.57
CA CYS A 17 19.71 14.28 0.56
C CYS A 17 18.35 14.41 1.21
N GLU A 18 17.35 14.77 0.41
CA GLU A 18 15.95 14.63 0.80
C GLU A 18 15.62 13.13 0.72
N GLN A 19 15.20 12.56 1.84
CA GLN A 19 15.34 11.14 2.12
C GLN A 19 14.19 10.33 1.52
N GLN A 20 14.35 9.86 0.28
CA GLN A 20 13.45 8.92 -0.40
C GLN A 20 13.64 7.47 0.07
N THR A 21 13.96 7.26 1.36
CA THR A 21 14.28 5.93 1.93
C THR A 21 13.11 5.31 2.67
N THR A 22 12.12 6.10 3.11
CA THR A 22 10.98 5.58 3.88
C THR A 22 9.99 4.80 3.01
N ASN A 23 9.75 5.27 1.77
CA ASN A 23 8.84 4.59 0.84
C ASN A 23 9.31 3.18 0.49
N THR A 24 10.62 2.97 0.29
CA THR A 24 11.15 1.68 -0.18
C THR A 24 10.92 0.53 0.81
N LEU A 25 10.93 0.81 2.12
CA LEU A 25 10.62 -0.22 3.13
C LEU A 25 9.14 -0.58 3.12
N LYS A 26 8.25 0.42 3.11
CA LYS A 26 6.80 0.19 3.09
C LYS A 26 6.36 -0.50 1.80
N GLU A 27 6.93 -0.09 0.67
CA GLU A 27 6.77 -0.72 -0.64
C GLU A 27 7.16 -2.20 -0.58
N SER A 28 8.35 -2.51 -0.07
CA SER A 28 8.80 -3.91 0.06
C SER A 28 7.87 -4.74 0.95
N GLU A 29 7.29 -4.14 2.00
CA GLU A 29 6.36 -4.78 2.91
C GLU A 29 5.02 -5.09 2.22
N ILE A 30 4.48 -4.13 1.47
CA ILE A 30 3.23 -4.29 0.71
C ILE A 30 3.40 -5.32 -0.42
N MET A 31 4.48 -5.25 -1.18
CA MET A 31 4.76 -6.22 -2.24
C MET A 31 4.91 -7.64 -1.68
N SER A 32 5.61 -7.78 -0.55
CA SER A 32 5.75 -9.06 0.16
C SER A 32 4.39 -9.58 0.67
N LEU A 33 3.57 -8.70 1.24
CA LEU A 33 2.25 -9.04 1.75
C LEU A 33 1.30 -9.47 0.61
N ASP A 34 1.35 -8.79 -0.52
CA ASP A 34 0.48 -9.07 -1.68
C ASP A 34 0.71 -10.47 -2.25
N GLN A 35 1.93 -11.00 -2.12
CA GLN A 35 2.28 -12.36 -2.56
C GLN A 35 1.82 -13.47 -1.61
N GLN A 36 1.34 -13.13 -0.41
CA GLN A 36 1.02 -14.12 0.62
C GLN A 36 -0.47 -14.54 0.62
N LEU A 37 -0.70 -15.83 0.87
CA LEU A 37 -2.01 -16.33 1.29
C LEU A 37 -2.22 -16.01 2.77
N LEU A 38 -3.24 -15.21 3.05
CA LEU A 38 -3.62 -14.77 4.39
C LEU A 38 -5.04 -15.26 4.75
N PRO A 39 -5.34 -15.45 6.05
CA PRO A 39 -4.44 -15.32 7.19
C PRO A 39 -3.42 -16.47 7.28
N ASN A 40 -2.29 -16.24 7.95
CA ASN A 40 -1.24 -17.25 8.18
C ASN A 40 -0.64 -17.12 9.60
N SER A 41 0.54 -17.70 9.85
CA SER A 41 1.20 -17.65 11.16
C SER A 41 1.73 -16.26 11.54
N GLU A 42 1.96 -15.40 10.56
CA GLU A 42 2.56 -14.06 10.74
C GLU A 42 1.53 -12.95 10.66
N TRP A 43 0.44 -13.15 9.90
CA TRP A 43 -0.54 -12.12 9.58
C TRP A 43 -1.98 -12.59 9.79
N GLN A 44 -2.82 -11.66 10.22
CA GLN A 44 -4.27 -11.82 10.33
C GLN A 44 -4.99 -10.70 9.57
N LEU A 45 -6.25 -10.96 9.20
CA LEU A 45 -7.08 -10.06 8.41
C LEU A 45 -8.29 -9.59 9.20
N SER A 46 -8.65 -8.31 9.04
CA SER A 46 -9.94 -7.80 9.50
C SER A 46 -11.08 -8.53 8.81
N ARG A 47 -12.21 -8.64 9.50
CA ARG A 47 -13.44 -9.16 8.92
C ARG A 47 -14.02 -8.22 7.88
N SER A 48 -14.07 -6.93 8.20
CA SER A 48 -14.56 -5.90 7.27
C SER A 48 -13.65 -5.76 6.05
N VAL A 49 -14.28 -5.47 4.91
CA VAL A 49 -13.62 -5.14 3.65
C VAL A 49 -13.69 -3.63 3.45
N ILE A 50 -12.57 -3.03 3.05
CA ILE A 50 -12.49 -1.64 2.65
C ILE A 50 -12.57 -1.60 1.12
N GLU A 51 -13.59 -0.96 0.57
CA GLU A 51 -13.63 -0.56 -0.83
C GLU A 51 -12.92 0.78 -0.99
N LEU A 52 -11.97 0.85 -1.92
CA LEU A 52 -11.10 2.00 -2.15
C LEU A 52 -11.03 2.32 -3.65
N SER A 53 -11.35 3.55 -4.02
CA SER A 53 -11.12 4.06 -5.39
C SER A 53 -10.17 5.25 -5.36
N PHE A 54 -9.15 5.17 -6.20
CA PHE A 54 -8.22 6.27 -6.47
C PHE A 54 -8.85 7.33 -7.39
N CYS A 55 -8.41 8.58 -7.25
CA CYS A 55 -8.91 9.72 -8.01
C CYS A 55 -8.26 9.85 -9.39
N ARG A 56 -9.01 9.62 -10.48
CA ARG A 56 -8.55 9.85 -11.87
C ARG A 56 -7.10 9.38 -12.13
N ASP A 57 -6.73 8.30 -11.46
CA ASP A 57 -5.40 7.72 -11.49
C ASP A 57 -5.50 6.34 -12.11
N ARG A 58 -4.44 5.92 -12.79
CA ARG A 58 -4.34 4.58 -13.39
C ARG A 58 -4.18 3.50 -12.33
N VAL A 59 -3.92 3.86 -11.07
CA VAL A 59 -3.77 2.90 -9.95
C VAL A 59 -4.89 1.86 -9.88
N ASN A 60 -6.15 2.21 -10.15
CA ASN A 60 -7.24 1.23 -10.17
C ASN A 60 -7.09 0.20 -11.32
N GLU A 61 -6.62 0.64 -12.48
CA GLU A 61 -6.28 -0.22 -13.61
C GLU A 61 -5.04 -1.05 -13.29
N ASP A 62 -4.05 -0.45 -12.62
CA ASP A 62 -2.78 -1.08 -12.26
C ASP A 62 -2.95 -2.21 -11.25
N LEU A 63 -3.88 -2.04 -10.33
CA LEU A 63 -4.18 -3.03 -9.31
C LEU A 63 -5.30 -4.01 -9.72
N LEU A 64 -5.81 -3.93 -10.95
CA LEU A 64 -6.91 -4.78 -11.42
C LEU A 64 -6.55 -6.27 -11.28
N ALA A 65 -7.32 -7.00 -10.48
CA ALA A 65 -7.17 -8.43 -10.31
C ALA A 65 -8.43 -9.03 -9.67
N SER A 66 -8.99 -10.08 -10.26
CA SER A 66 -10.05 -10.84 -9.60
C SER A 66 -9.52 -11.63 -8.41
N GLU A 67 -10.42 -12.01 -7.49
CA GLU A 67 -10.06 -12.87 -6.36
C GLU A 67 -9.39 -14.18 -6.82
N SER A 68 -9.86 -14.75 -7.93
CA SER A 68 -9.33 -16.01 -8.46
C SER A 68 -7.90 -15.87 -9.00
N GLU A 69 -7.59 -14.75 -9.66
CA GLU A 69 -6.26 -14.46 -10.19
C GLU A 69 -5.27 -14.19 -9.04
N LEU A 70 -5.69 -13.39 -8.04
CA LEU A 70 -4.90 -13.14 -6.83
C LEU A 70 -4.60 -14.43 -6.08
N ARG A 71 -5.61 -15.29 -5.87
CA ARG A 71 -5.44 -16.57 -5.19
C ARG A 71 -4.52 -17.52 -5.96
N GLY A 72 -4.69 -17.60 -7.28
CA GLY A 72 -3.87 -18.43 -8.15
C GLY A 72 -2.40 -18.02 -8.11
N TRP A 73 -2.15 -16.71 -8.22
CA TRP A 73 -0.81 -16.14 -8.11
C TRP A 73 -0.18 -16.40 -6.73
N ARG A 74 -0.86 -16.05 -5.63
CA ARG A 74 -0.35 -16.27 -4.25
C ARG A 74 -0.08 -17.75 -3.94
N GLY A 75 -0.84 -18.66 -4.54
CA GLY A 75 -0.68 -20.11 -4.33
C GLY A 75 0.42 -20.75 -5.17
N SER A 76 0.73 -20.21 -6.35
CA SER A 76 1.67 -20.81 -7.30
C SER A 76 2.97 -20.03 -7.49
N GLY A 77 2.98 -18.73 -7.14
CA GLY A 77 4.04 -17.79 -7.44
C GLY A 77 4.11 -17.34 -8.91
N GLU A 78 3.28 -17.93 -9.79
CA GLU A 78 3.27 -17.61 -11.22
C GLU A 78 2.39 -16.39 -11.48
N PRO A 79 2.95 -15.27 -11.99
CA PRO A 79 2.17 -14.09 -12.34
C PRO A 79 1.09 -14.48 -13.36
N THR A 80 -0.16 -14.12 -13.08
CA THR A 80 -1.29 -14.45 -13.94
C THR A 80 -1.54 -13.33 -14.96
N ALA A 81 -2.77 -13.17 -15.45
CA ALA A 81 -3.19 -12.14 -16.39
C ALA A 81 -3.28 -10.73 -15.77
N PHE A 82 -2.43 -10.43 -14.78
CA PHE A 82 -2.38 -9.11 -14.16
C PHE A 82 -1.98 -8.03 -15.17
N PRO A 83 -2.38 -6.77 -14.92
CA PRO A 83 -1.88 -5.63 -15.65
C PRO A 83 -0.34 -5.61 -15.65
N PRO A 84 0.30 -5.22 -16.77
CA PRO A 84 1.76 -5.22 -16.88
C PRO A 84 2.45 -4.21 -15.94
N TYR A 85 1.67 -3.31 -15.34
CA TYR A 85 2.11 -2.20 -14.49
C TYR A 85 1.64 -2.38 -13.03
N ARG A 86 1.35 -3.61 -12.59
CA ARG A 86 0.91 -3.89 -11.20
C ARG A 86 1.88 -3.35 -10.15
N ASP A 87 3.19 -3.47 -10.40
CA ASP A 87 4.21 -2.99 -9.48
C ASP A 87 4.11 -1.47 -9.26
N GLU A 88 3.80 -0.70 -10.31
CA GLU A 88 3.56 0.75 -10.22
C GLU A 88 2.31 1.04 -9.36
N GLY A 89 1.25 0.25 -9.53
CA GLY A 89 0.05 0.34 -8.68
C GLY A 89 0.35 0.04 -7.20
N LEU A 90 1.19 -0.95 -6.92
CA LEU A 90 1.60 -1.32 -5.56
C LEU A 90 2.51 -0.25 -4.94
N GLU A 91 3.39 0.38 -5.73
CA GLU A 91 4.18 1.53 -5.31
C GLU A 91 3.28 2.69 -4.89
N LYS A 92 2.23 3.00 -5.66
CA LYS A 92 1.25 4.04 -5.31
C LYS A 92 0.43 3.70 -4.07
N LEU A 93 0.08 2.43 -3.89
CA LEU A 93 -0.53 1.97 -2.64
C LEU A 93 0.43 2.16 -1.45
N ALA A 94 1.74 1.94 -1.64
CA ALA A 94 2.75 2.14 -0.61
C ALA A 94 2.96 3.62 -0.27
N GLU A 95 2.98 4.50 -1.28
CA GLU A 95 3.01 5.95 -1.06
C GLU A 95 1.81 6.40 -0.22
N LEU A 96 0.60 5.92 -0.55
CA LEU A 96 -0.62 6.23 0.20
C LEU A 96 -0.56 5.76 1.66
N LEU A 97 0.11 4.63 1.93
CA LEU A 97 0.20 4.02 3.27
C LEU A 97 1.51 4.32 4.01
N SER A 98 2.36 5.21 3.47
CA SER A 98 3.70 5.50 4.00
C SER A 98 3.74 5.80 5.51
N ASP A 99 2.78 6.60 6.00
CA ASP A 99 2.67 6.98 7.42
C ASP A 99 1.83 6.00 8.27
N GLN A 100 1.41 4.88 7.69
CA GLN A 100 0.54 3.91 8.34
C GLN A 100 1.31 2.66 8.77
N GLN A 101 1.11 2.24 10.02
CA GLN A 101 1.62 0.95 10.50
C GLN A 101 0.79 -0.24 10.01
N ARG A 102 -0.43 0.02 9.54
CA ARG A 102 -1.38 -1.00 9.04
C ARG A 102 -1.20 -1.16 7.54
N LEU A 103 -1.39 -2.37 7.05
CA LEU A 103 -1.32 -2.69 5.63
C LEU A 103 -2.69 -3.07 5.08
N LEU A 104 -2.82 -3.00 3.76
CA LEU A 104 -3.99 -3.44 3.03
C LEU A 104 -3.63 -4.69 2.21
N TRP A 105 -4.40 -5.76 2.38
CA TRP A 105 -4.26 -6.98 1.60
C TRP A 105 -5.40 -7.10 0.60
N GLN A 106 -5.08 -7.15 -0.69
CA GLN A 106 -6.09 -7.09 -1.75
C GLN A 106 -6.91 -8.37 -1.81
N LYS A 107 -8.23 -8.24 -1.65
CA LYS A 107 -9.19 -9.32 -1.86
C LYS A 107 -9.49 -9.48 -3.35
N GLU A 108 -9.79 -8.37 -4.02
CA GLU A 108 -10.08 -8.28 -5.46
C GLU A 108 -10.06 -6.81 -5.91
N GLY A 109 -10.19 -6.58 -7.21
CA GLY A 109 -10.12 -5.26 -7.81
C GLY A 109 -10.69 -5.21 -9.21
N ASN A 110 -11.27 -4.06 -9.55
CA ASN A 110 -11.72 -3.74 -10.90
C ASN A 110 -11.37 -2.29 -11.25
N ILE A 111 -11.75 -1.84 -12.46
CA ILE A 111 -11.42 -0.49 -12.95
C ILE A 111 -12.00 0.65 -12.10
N SER A 112 -13.06 0.39 -11.34
CA SER A 112 -13.74 1.40 -10.52
C SER A 112 -13.27 1.41 -9.07
N ALA A 113 -12.95 0.24 -8.49
CA ALA A 113 -12.53 0.17 -7.10
C ALA A 113 -11.74 -1.11 -6.81
N GLN A 114 -10.91 -1.01 -5.78
CA GLN A 114 -10.17 -2.10 -5.16
C GLN A 114 -10.80 -2.46 -3.83
N ARG A 115 -10.74 -3.73 -3.44
CA ARG A 115 -11.28 -4.23 -2.18
C ARG A 115 -10.19 -4.86 -1.34
N TYR A 116 -10.05 -4.42 -0.10
CA TYR A 116 -8.96 -4.80 0.79
C TYR A 116 -9.47 -5.28 2.14
N HIS A 117 -8.74 -6.22 2.73
CA HIS A 117 -8.77 -6.42 4.18
C HIS A 117 -7.65 -5.62 4.84
N VAL A 118 -7.86 -5.18 6.08
CA VAL A 118 -6.76 -4.67 6.91
C VAL A 118 -5.93 -5.86 7.36
N ALA A 119 -4.62 -5.79 7.14
CA ALA A 119 -3.67 -6.80 7.58
C ALA A 119 -2.83 -6.26 8.74
N MET A 120 -2.71 -7.05 9.81
CA MET A 120 -1.85 -6.78 10.96
C MET A 120 -1.13 -8.05 11.40
N PRO A 121 -0.01 -7.93 12.14
CA PRO A 121 0.70 -9.08 12.68
C PRO A 121 -0.20 -9.99 13.54
N ALA A 122 0.02 -11.31 13.48
CA ALA A 122 -0.80 -12.31 14.17
C ALA A 122 -0.75 -12.22 15.71
N ASN A 123 0.21 -11.50 16.28
CA ASN A 123 0.32 -11.26 17.72
C ASN A 123 -0.59 -10.13 18.23
N VAL A 124 -1.19 -9.35 17.33
CA VAL A 124 -2.18 -8.32 17.65
C VAL A 124 -3.50 -8.98 18.07
N SER A 125 -4.26 -8.35 18.96
CA SER A 125 -5.56 -8.92 19.36
C SER A 125 -6.60 -8.78 18.23
N LYS A 126 -7.54 -9.71 18.12
CA LYS A 126 -8.65 -9.60 17.14
C LYS A 126 -9.47 -8.32 17.33
N GLY A 127 -9.66 -7.87 18.58
CA GLY A 127 -10.37 -6.61 18.85
C GLY A 127 -9.61 -5.41 18.29
N GLU A 128 -8.31 -5.34 18.56
CA GLU A 128 -7.44 -4.27 18.03
C GLU A 128 -7.38 -4.26 16.49
N LEU A 129 -7.41 -5.43 15.85
CA LEU A 129 -7.49 -5.54 14.39
C LEU A 129 -8.79 -4.97 13.82
N GLU A 130 -9.94 -5.26 14.41
CA GLU A 130 -11.22 -4.70 13.95
C GLU A 130 -11.31 -3.18 14.27
N ASP A 131 -10.81 -2.77 15.43
CA ASP A 131 -10.77 -1.36 15.84
C ASP A 131 -9.85 -0.52 14.92
N ALA A 132 -8.90 -1.16 14.22
CA ALA A 132 -8.01 -0.50 13.27
C ALA A 132 -8.67 -0.13 11.93
N VAL A 133 -9.82 -0.70 11.58
CA VAL A 133 -10.49 -0.50 10.29
C VAL A 133 -10.97 0.95 10.14
N PHE A 134 -11.75 1.46 11.09
CA PHE A 134 -12.32 2.81 10.98
C PHE A 134 -11.29 3.94 10.98
N PRO A 135 -10.25 3.94 11.84
CA PRO A 135 -9.17 4.92 11.74
C PRO A 135 -8.46 4.89 10.39
N LEU A 136 -8.26 3.71 9.80
CA LEU A 136 -7.64 3.60 8.48
C LEU A 136 -8.56 4.15 7.39
N VAL A 137 -9.86 3.84 7.43
CA VAL A 137 -10.86 4.43 6.52
C VAL A 137 -10.90 5.95 6.63
N ALA A 138 -10.87 6.49 7.85
CA ALA A 138 -10.82 7.93 8.07
C ALA A 138 -9.55 8.56 7.47
N PHE A 139 -8.39 7.92 7.66
CA PHE A 139 -7.15 8.34 7.03
C PHE A 139 -7.26 8.33 5.49
N LEU A 140 -7.70 7.21 4.90
CA LEU A 140 -7.87 7.06 3.46
C LEU A 140 -8.84 8.12 2.90
N SER A 141 -9.94 8.40 3.60
CA SER A 141 -10.93 9.41 3.20
C SER A 141 -10.39 10.83 3.19
N SER A 142 -9.31 11.09 3.91
CA SER A 142 -8.66 12.41 3.98
C SER A 142 -7.58 12.61 2.91
N SER A 143 -7.21 11.53 2.19
CA SER A 143 -6.18 11.59 1.16
C SER A 143 -6.72 12.19 -0.14
N GLU A 144 -5.98 13.15 -0.71
CA GLU A 144 -6.30 13.75 -2.02
C GLU A 144 -6.21 12.74 -3.18
N GLN A 145 -5.52 11.61 -2.97
CA GLN A 145 -5.39 10.54 -3.96
C GLN A 145 -6.63 9.63 -4.01
N VAL A 146 -7.51 9.71 -3.00
CA VAL A 146 -8.64 8.81 -2.82
C VAL A 146 -9.95 9.56 -3.10
N CYS A 147 -10.74 9.03 -4.03
CA CYS A 147 -12.03 9.63 -4.42
C CYS A 147 -13.22 8.95 -3.76
N HIS A 148 -13.04 7.69 -3.35
CA HIS A 148 -14.05 6.95 -2.61
C HIS A 148 -13.39 5.98 -1.65
N VAL A 149 -13.91 5.93 -0.43
CA VAL A 149 -13.61 4.86 0.51
C VAL A 149 -14.89 4.50 1.27
N ALA A 150 -15.14 3.22 1.43
CA ALA A 150 -16.27 2.70 2.20
C ALA A 150 -15.89 1.39 2.88
N VAL A 151 -16.60 1.08 3.96
CA VAL A 151 -16.57 -0.25 4.56
C VAL A 151 -17.71 -1.05 3.94
N ASP A 152 -17.36 -2.17 3.32
CA ASP A 152 -18.31 -3.15 2.82
C ASP A 152 -18.49 -4.26 3.86
N ASP A 153 -19.65 -4.24 4.52
CA ASP A 153 -20.09 -5.24 5.49
C ASP A 153 -21.09 -6.24 4.87
N SER A 154 -21.15 -6.35 3.54
CA SER A 154 -22.03 -7.33 2.90
C SER A 154 -21.47 -8.76 3.10
N TYR A 155 -22.13 -9.50 4.01
CA TYR A 155 -21.94 -10.94 4.25
C TYR A 155 -23.06 -11.75 3.61
#